data_AF-A0A2E3Z9B2-F1
#
_entry.id   AF-A0A2E3Z9B2-F1
#
_cell.length_a   1.000
_cell.length_b   1.000
_cell.length_c   1.000
_cell.angle_alpha   90.00
_cell.angle_beta   90.00
_cell.angle_gamma   90.00
#
_symmetry.space_group_name_H-M   'P 1'
#
loop_
_entity.id
_entity.type
_entity.pdbx_description
1 polymer ?
#
loop_
_entity_poly.entity_id
_entity_poly.type
_entity_poly.pdbx_seq_one_letter_code
_entity_poly.pdbx_strand_id
1 'polypeptide(L)' 'MKYPTYSVSTGVTEVEPGEDPGSVFQRLELSVSSATETGGNNIFVNDSIYRDNKQHSECLPEPL' A
#
# COMPACT_ATOMS: atom_id res chain seq x y z
N MET A 1 30.83 3.36 -18.94
CA MET A 1 30.04 2.20 -18.47
C MET A 1 28.73 2.72 -17.90
N LYS A 2 27.58 2.18 -18.33
CA LYS A 2 26.29 2.45 -17.67
C LYS A 2 26.05 1.34 -16.66
N TYR A 3 25.81 1.70 -15.40
CA TYR A 3 25.38 0.75 -14.37
C TYR A 3 23.89 0.46 -14.57
N PRO A 4 23.44 -0.79 -14.37
CA PRO A 4 22.01 -1.09 -14.37
C PRO A 4 21.33 -0.31 -13.25
N THR A 5 20.23 0.36 -13.58
CA THR A 5 19.36 1.02 -12.60
C THR A 5 18.21 0.07 -12.28
N TYR A 6 18.00 -0.19 -11.00
CA TYR A 6 16.89 -1.01 -10.52
C TYR A 6 15.86 -0.10 -9.85
N SER A 7 14.61 -0.50 -9.92
CA SER A 7 13.54 0.07 -9.12
C SER A 7 13.04 -0.98 -8.13
N VAL A 8 12.45 -0.50 -7.04
CA VAL A 8 11.80 -1.35 -6.04
C VAL A 8 10.37 -0.86 -5.84
N SER A 9 9.47 -1.81 -5.63
CA SER A 9 8.13 -1.53 -5.15
C SER A 9 8.10 -1.76 -3.65
N THR A 10 7.45 -0.88 -2.90
CA THR A 10 7.40 -0.98 -1.43
C THR A 10 5.95 -0.96 -0.96
N GLY A 11 5.57 -1.99 -0.21
CA GLY A 11 4.33 -2.01 0.56
C GLY A 11 4.59 -1.52 1.98
N VAL A 12 3.68 -0.72 2.51
CA VAL A 12 3.71 -0.24 3.90
C VAL A 12 2.35 -0.58 4.51
N THR A 13 2.35 -1.12 5.72
CA THR A 13 1.12 -1.43 6.45
C THR A 13 1.27 -0.95 7.90
N GLU A 14 0.18 -0.41 8.44
CA GLU A 14 0.11 -0.09 9.88
C GLU A 14 0.05 -1.39 10.69
N VAL A 15 0.59 -1.40 11.92
CA VAL A 15 0.50 -2.54 12.85
C VAL A 15 -0.15 -2.09 14.15
N GLU A 16 -1.22 -2.76 14.55
CA GLU A 16 -1.91 -2.45 15.80
C GLU A 16 -1.32 -3.23 17.00
N PRO A 17 -1.38 -2.68 18.22
CA PRO A 17 -0.95 -3.38 19.42
C PRO A 17 -1.74 -4.68 19.63
N GLY A 18 -1.04 -5.81 19.68
CA GLY A 18 -1.65 -7.14 19.88
C GLY A 18 -2.21 -7.76 18.60
N GLU A 19 -1.99 -7.15 17.44
CA GLU A 19 -2.35 -7.74 16.16
C GLU A 19 -1.54 -9.02 15.88
N ASP A 20 -2.19 -9.99 15.23
CA ASP A 20 -1.53 -11.21 14.78
C ASP A 20 -0.51 -10.92 13.66
N PRO A 21 0.73 -11.41 13.75
CA PRO A 21 1.72 -11.20 12.69
C PRO A 21 1.25 -11.69 11.31
N GLY A 22 0.49 -12.79 11.26
CA GLY A 22 -0.03 -13.35 10.01
C GLY A 22 -0.99 -12.39 9.30
N SER A 23 -1.87 -11.69 10.04
CA SER A 23 -2.76 -10.68 9.44
C SER A 23 -1.98 -9.46 8.94
N VAL A 24 -0.94 -9.04 9.65
CA VAL A 24 -0.03 -7.96 9.22
C VAL A 24 0.67 -8.36 7.90
N PHE A 25 1.22 -9.56 7.82
CA PHE A 25 1.90 -10.06 6.62
C PHE A 25 0.96 -10.13 5.41
N GLN A 26 -0.28 -10.62 5.59
CA GLN A 26 -1.27 -10.64 4.51
C GLN A 26 -1.56 -9.22 3.98
N ARG A 27 -1.71 -8.23 4.86
CA ARG A 27 -1.92 -6.83 4.45
C ARG A 27 -0.71 -6.25 3.72
N LEU A 28 0.49 -6.60 4.16
CA LEU A 28 1.74 -6.18 3.51
C LEU A 28 1.87 -6.80 2.10
N GLU A 29 1.60 -8.10 1.96
CA GLU A 29 1.63 -8.80 0.67
C GLU A 29 0.66 -8.20 -0.34
N LEU A 30 -0.55 -7.86 0.09
CA LEU A 30 -1.53 -7.17 -0.77
C LEU A 30 -1.03 -5.82 -1.26
N SER A 31 -0.31 -5.08 -0.41
CA SER A 31 0.26 -3.77 -0.75
C SER A 31 1.36 -3.88 -1.80
N VAL A 32 2.29 -4.83 -1.61
CA VAL A 32 3.38 -5.10 -2.57
C VAL A 32 2.84 -5.66 -3.89
N SER A 33 1.81 -6.52 -3.83
CA SER A 33 1.16 -7.06 -5.02
C SER A 33 0.52 -5.93 -5.84
N SER A 34 -0.22 -5.04 -5.20
CA SER A 34 -0.82 -3.86 -5.84
C SER A 34 0.23 -2.93 -6.47
N ALA A 35 1.36 -2.75 -5.77
CA ALA A 35 2.50 -1.99 -6.26
C ALA A 35 3.11 -2.58 -7.55
N THR A 36 3.15 -3.90 -7.64
CA THR A 36 3.69 -4.63 -8.80
C THR A 36 2.70 -4.61 -9.98
N GLU A 37 1.41 -4.80 -9.72
CA GLU A 37 0.34 -4.78 -10.74
C GLU A 37 0.19 -3.41 -11.42
N THR A 38 0.54 -2.32 -10.73
CA THR A 38 0.46 -0.95 -11.25
C THR A 38 1.71 -0.48 -12.00
N GLY A 39 2.60 -1.40 -12.39
CA GLY A 39 3.79 -1.11 -13.19
C GLY A 39 5.09 -1.00 -12.39
N GLY A 40 5.04 -1.24 -11.08
CA GLY A 40 6.20 -1.23 -10.20
C GLY A 40 6.75 0.17 -9.90
N ASN A 41 7.88 0.23 -9.20
CA ASN A 41 8.59 1.47 -8.85
C ASN A 41 7.69 2.49 -8.11
N ASN A 42 6.90 2.01 -7.16
CA ASN A 42 5.94 2.83 -6.42
C ASN A 42 5.82 2.35 -4.97
N ILE A 43 5.14 3.16 -4.16
CA ILE A 43 4.89 2.89 -2.75
C ILE A 43 3.38 2.75 -2.55
N PHE A 44 2.96 1.63 -1.97
CA PHE A 44 1.57 1.39 -1.61
C PHE A 44 1.45 1.36 -0.09
N VAL A 45 0.51 2.15 0.43
CA VAL A 45 0.24 2.24 1.86
C VAL A 45 -1.12 1.62 2.14
N ASN A 46 -1.14 0.60 3.01
CA ASN A 46 -2.34 -0.07 3.48
C ASN A 46 -2.57 0.34 4.93
N ASP A 47 -3.23 1.49 5.04
CA ASP A 47 -3.59 2.15 6.29
C ASP A 47 -5.04 1.78 6.65
N SER A 48 -5.29 1.56 7.95
CA SER A 48 -6.65 1.41 8.49
C SER A 48 -7.52 2.63 8.16
N ILE A 49 -6.93 3.83 8.14
CA ILE A 49 -7.59 5.10 7.78
C ILE A 49 -8.07 5.09 6.32
N TYR A 50 -7.37 4.41 5.42
CA TYR A 50 -7.78 4.28 4.01
C TYR A 50 -8.86 3.22 3.78
N ARG A 51 -8.99 2.22 4.67
CA ARG A 51 -10.09 1.25 4.61
C ARG A 51 -11.43 1.90 4.96
N ASP A 52 -11.46 2.72 6.01
CA ASP A 52 -12.66 3.48 6.36
C ASP A 52 -12.98 4.54 5.29
N ASN A 53 -11.96 5.19 4.72
CA ASN A 53 -12.16 6.12 3.61
C ASN A 53 -12.57 5.46 2.28
N LYS A 54 -12.39 4.15 2.08
CA LYS A 54 -12.95 3.43 0.91
C LYS A 54 -14.39 2.95 1.13
N GLN A 55 -14.84 2.80 2.38
CA GLN A 55 -16.28 2.72 2.65
C GLN A 55 -16.96 4.11 2.60
N HIS A 56 -16.17 5.19 2.78
CA HIS A 56 -16.61 6.59 2.68
C HIS A 56 -16.18 7.32 1.39
N SER A 57 -15.68 6.62 0.37
CA SER A 57 -15.20 7.25 -0.88
C SER A 57 -16.32 7.69 -1.82
N GLU A 58 -17.52 7.92 -1.31
CA GLU A 58 -18.52 8.78 -1.96
C GLU A 58 -18.35 10.27 -1.56
N CYS A 59 -17.37 10.61 -0.71
CA CYS A 59 -17.19 11.98 -0.19
C CYS A 59 -15.79 12.55 -0.39
N LEU A 60 -15.13 12.30 -1.53
CA LEU A 60 -14.02 13.18 -1.93
C LEU A 60 -14.61 14.43 -2.61
N PRO A 61 -14.39 15.65 -2.08
CA PRO A 61 -14.79 16.86 -2.79
C PRO A 61 -13.98 16.96 -4.09
N GLU A 62 -14.66 17.32 -5.18
CA GLU A 62 -14.03 17.51 -6.48
C GLU A 62 -12.87 18.52 -6.39
N PRO A 63 -11.77 18.28 -7.12
CA PRO A 63 -10.64 19.19 -7.11
C PRO A 63 -11.03 20.55 -7.70
N LEU A 64 -10.58 21.62 -7.03
CA LEU A 64 -10.75 23.03 -7.39
C LEU A 64 -10.30 23.35 -8.82
#